data_AF-A0A371Q8D2-F1
#
_entry.id   AF-A0A371Q8D2-F1
#
_cell.length_a   1.000
_cell.length_b   1.000
_cell.length_c   1.000
_cell.angle_alpha   90.00
_cell.angle_beta   90.00
_cell.angle_gamma   90.00
#
_symmetry.space_group_name_H-M   'P 1'
#
loop_
_entity.id
_entity.type
_entity.pdbx_description
1 polymer ?
#
loop_
_entity_poly.entity_id
_entity_poly.type
_entity_poly.pdbx_seq_one_letter_code
_entity_poly.pdbx_strand_id
1 'polypeptide(L)'
;MNQPLPHPSAHEGAAPPTAPHGRCPAAAAKDPTPCEGPHDAATIVDRNGREVAGCVQHCARLLAGLEGARVHPFVPAQHALDIYSRARELPPFAWEIGR
;
A
#
# COMPACT_ATOMS: atom_id res chain seq x y z
N MET A 1 -51.13 -12.74 -4.24
CA MET A 1 -50.22 -12.65 -3.07
C MET A 1 -48.86 -13.07 -3.56
N ASN A 2 -47.95 -12.13 -3.80
CA ASN A 2 -46.50 -12.32 -3.98
C ASN A 2 -45.87 -10.93 -4.08
N GLN A 3 -45.29 -10.43 -2.98
CA GLN A 3 -44.46 -9.23 -2.96
C GLN A 3 -42.98 -9.67 -2.94
N PRO A 4 -42.08 -9.02 -3.70
CA PRO A 4 -40.65 -9.26 -3.58
C PRO A 4 -40.08 -8.57 -2.32
N LEU A 5 -39.20 -9.29 -1.62
CA LEU A 5 -38.50 -8.79 -0.42
C LEU A 5 -37.44 -7.73 -0.82
N PRO A 6 -37.25 -6.66 -0.03
CA PRO A 6 -36.21 -5.67 -0.29
C PRO A 6 -34.82 -6.23 -0.01
N HIS A 7 -33.87 -5.91 -0.88
CA HIS A 7 -32.45 -6.18 -0.68
C HIS A 7 -31.88 -5.16 0.33
N PRO A 8 -31.04 -5.56 1.31
CA PRO A 8 -30.34 -4.59 2.14
C PRO A 8 -29.31 -3.84 1.30
N SER A 9 -29.48 -2.51 1.25
CA SER A 9 -28.53 -1.56 0.69
C SER A 9 -27.14 -1.73 1.31
N ALA A 10 -26.14 -1.49 0.46
CA ALA A 10 -24.73 -1.37 0.75
C ALA A 10 -24.40 -1.03 2.21
N HIS A 11 -23.58 -1.88 2.83
CA HIS A 11 -22.82 -1.47 3.99
C HIS A 11 -21.96 -0.27 3.57
N GLU A 12 -22.36 0.89 4.08
CA GLU A 12 -21.60 2.13 4.14
C GLU A 12 -20.32 1.86 4.94
N GLY A 13 -19.28 1.37 4.24
CA GLY A 13 -17.94 1.21 4.76
C GLY A 13 -17.29 2.58 4.83
N ALA A 14 -17.27 3.13 6.04
CA ALA A 14 -16.53 4.31 6.47
C ALA A 14 -15.41 4.74 5.50
N ALA A 15 -15.52 5.96 4.97
CA ALA A 15 -14.40 6.63 4.32
C ALA A 15 -13.18 6.59 5.28
N PRO A 16 -12.00 6.16 4.83
CA PRO A 16 -10.83 6.20 5.68
C PRO A 16 -10.53 7.65 6.04
N PRO A 17 -9.99 7.92 7.23
CA PRO A 17 -9.60 9.27 7.60
C PRO A 17 -8.63 9.79 6.55
N THR A 18 -8.95 10.94 5.95
CA THR A 18 -7.99 11.78 5.23
C THR A 18 -6.91 12.18 6.23
N ALA A 19 -5.92 11.30 6.41
CA ALA A 19 -4.71 11.60 7.15
C ALA A 19 -3.94 12.68 6.37
N PRO A 20 -3.24 13.57 7.09
CA PRO A 20 -2.95 14.93 6.67
C PRO A 20 -1.93 14.97 5.52
N HIS A 21 -1.75 16.16 4.95
CA HIS A 21 -0.78 16.55 3.93
C HIS A 21 0.71 16.30 4.33
N GLY A 22 1.05 15.09 4.75
CA GLY A 22 2.39 14.63 5.13
C GLY A 22 2.88 13.52 4.19
N ARG A 23 4.19 13.25 4.21
CA ARG A 23 4.79 12.14 3.45
C ARG A 23 4.10 10.80 3.80
N CYS A 24 3.98 9.93 2.80
CA CYS A 24 3.48 8.57 3.00
C CYS A 24 4.31 7.83 4.07
N PRO A 25 3.69 7.11 5.02
CA PRO A 25 4.44 6.41 6.07
C PRO A 25 5.40 5.34 5.53
N ALA A 26 5.06 4.71 4.42
CA ALA A 26 5.93 3.75 3.73
C ALA A 26 7.05 4.42 2.91
N ALA A 27 7.04 5.74 2.74
CA ALA A 27 8.08 6.44 2.00
C ALA A 27 9.36 6.55 2.82
N ALA A 28 10.49 6.14 2.25
CA ALA A 28 11.78 6.42 2.86
C ALA A 28 12.00 7.93 2.98
N ALA A 29 12.70 8.37 4.04
CA ALA A 29 12.87 9.80 4.33
C ALA A 29 13.49 10.61 3.18
N LYS A 30 14.35 9.98 2.38
CA LYS A 30 15.03 10.59 1.22
C LYS A 30 14.33 10.35 -0.11
N ASP A 31 13.29 9.51 -0.15
CA ASP A 31 12.63 9.14 -1.40
C ASP A 31 11.89 10.36 -1.98
N PRO A 32 12.22 10.86 -3.18
CA PRO A 32 11.56 12.04 -3.73
C PRO A 32 10.27 11.69 -4.49
N THR A 33 9.86 10.42 -4.54
CA THR A 33 8.78 10.02 -5.44
C THR A 33 7.42 10.41 -4.92
N PRO A 34 6.53 10.89 -5.80
CA PRO A 34 5.18 11.24 -5.40
C PRO A 34 4.40 9.97 -5.04
N CYS A 35 3.46 10.12 -4.11
CA CYS A 35 2.51 9.08 -3.79
C CYS A 35 1.60 8.78 -4.98
N GLU A 36 1.18 7.53 -5.10
CA GLU A 36 0.13 7.11 -6.03
C GLU A 36 -1.03 6.50 -5.25
N GLY A 37 -2.16 7.21 -5.20
CA GLY A 37 -3.35 6.81 -4.46
C GLY A 37 -3.27 7.06 -2.94
N PRO A 38 -4.21 6.46 -2.17
CA PRO A 38 -4.31 6.65 -0.72
C PRO A 38 -3.06 6.21 0.04
N HIS A 39 -2.73 6.89 1.14
CA HIS A 39 -1.55 6.56 1.97
C HIS A 39 -1.75 5.30 2.84
N ASP A 40 -2.92 4.69 2.80
CA ASP A 40 -3.32 3.46 3.49
C ASP A 40 -3.77 2.35 2.52
N ALA A 41 -3.48 2.49 1.21
CA ALA A 41 -3.95 1.57 0.18
C ALA A 41 -3.44 0.12 0.33
N ALA A 42 -2.29 -0.07 0.99
CA ALA A 42 -1.71 -1.38 1.25
C ALA A 42 -0.86 -1.38 2.53
N THR A 43 -0.60 -2.57 3.06
CA THR A 43 0.26 -2.78 4.23
C THR A 43 1.38 -3.75 3.87
N ILE A 44 2.63 -3.36 4.17
CA ILE A 44 3.81 -4.23 4.09
C ILE A 44 4.14 -4.74 5.49
N VAL A 45 4.49 -6.01 5.59
CA VAL A 45 4.98 -6.63 6.82
C VAL A 45 6.46 -6.97 6.65
N ASP A 46 7.30 -6.46 7.53
CA ASP A 46 8.74 -6.76 7.53
C ASP A 46 9.02 -8.19 8.04
N ARG A 47 10.30 -8.58 7.99
CA ARG A 47 10.78 -9.88 8.48
C ARG A 47 10.46 -10.11 9.97
N ASN A 48 10.41 -9.05 10.77
CA ASN A 48 10.17 -9.09 12.20
C ASN A 48 8.67 -9.04 12.54
N GLY A 49 7.80 -8.96 11.53
CA GLY A 49 6.35 -8.87 11.70
C GLY A 49 5.82 -7.45 11.91
N ARG A 50 6.64 -6.41 11.76
CA ARG A 50 6.16 -5.02 11.87
C ARG A 50 5.43 -4.63 10.60
N GLU A 51 4.33 -3.92 10.79
CA GLU A 51 3.44 -3.52 9.71
C GLU A 51 3.58 -2.03 9.41
N VAL A 52 3.62 -1.69 8.12
CA VAL A 52 3.66 -0.31 7.64
C VAL A 52 2.62 -0.14 6.54
N ALA A 53 1.63 0.71 6.79
CA ALA A 53 0.65 1.12 5.79
C ALA A 53 1.25 2.17 4.85
N GLY A 54 0.85 2.11 3.58
CA GLY A 54 1.36 3.00 2.55
C GLY A 54 0.54 2.98 1.27
N CYS A 55 0.89 3.89 0.37
CA CYS A 55 0.41 3.84 -1.00
C CYS A 55 1.16 2.79 -1.83
N VAL A 56 0.55 2.34 -2.94
CA VAL A 56 1.08 1.27 -3.80
C VAL A 56 2.54 1.53 -4.22
N GLN A 57 2.84 2.76 -4.65
CA GLN A 57 4.18 3.14 -5.11
C GLN A 57 5.24 3.02 -4.01
N HIS A 58 4.96 3.53 -2.81
CA HIS A 58 5.92 3.48 -1.71
C HIS A 58 6.01 2.08 -1.09
N CYS A 59 4.92 1.33 -1.05
CA CYS A 59 4.94 -0.08 -0.66
C CYS A 59 5.81 -0.93 -1.59
N ALA A 60 5.77 -0.70 -2.92
CA ALA A 60 6.63 -1.39 -3.88
C ALA A 60 8.11 -1.10 -3.65
N ARG A 61 8.47 0.17 -3.42
CA ARG A 61 9.85 0.57 -3.08
C ARG A 61 10.33 -0.04 -1.76
N LEU A 62 9.47 0.01 -0.75
CA LEU A 62 9.76 -0.56 0.57
C LEU A 62 9.98 -2.08 0.47
N LEU A 63 9.13 -2.78 -0.29
CA LEU A 63 9.24 -4.22 -0.53
C LEU A 63 10.53 -4.57 -1.29
N ALA A 64 10.93 -3.78 -2.28
CA ALA A 64 12.18 -3.99 -3.03
C ALA A 64 13.43 -3.81 -2.15
N GLY A 65 13.38 -2.94 -1.13
CA GLY A 65 14.52 -2.63 -0.26
C GLY A 65 14.63 -3.45 1.03
N LEU A 66 13.57 -4.15 1.45
CA LEU A 66 13.55 -4.91 2.72
C LEU A 66 13.65 -6.41 2.49
N GLU A 67 14.71 -7.02 3.02
CA GLU A 67 14.90 -8.48 2.95
C GLU A 67 13.85 -9.22 3.81
N GLY A 68 13.09 -10.13 3.19
CA GLY A 68 12.05 -10.91 3.86
C GLY A 68 10.76 -10.13 4.16
N ALA A 69 10.59 -8.94 3.59
CA ALA A 69 9.31 -8.25 3.62
C ALA A 69 8.27 -8.94 2.71
N ARG A 70 6.99 -8.76 3.03
CA ARG A 70 5.85 -9.31 2.29
C ARG A 70 4.67 -8.35 2.32
N VAL A 71 3.80 -8.45 1.33
CA VAL A 71 2.50 -7.74 1.35
C VAL A 71 1.58 -8.45 2.35
N HIS A 72 0.86 -7.68 3.18
CA HIS A 72 -0.11 -8.22 4.13
C HIS A 72 -1.26 -8.96 3.40
N PRO A 73 -1.72 -10.13 3.87
CA PRO A 73 -2.69 -10.98 3.15
C PRO A 73 -4.08 -10.35 2.92
N PHE A 74 -4.46 -9.34 3.72
CA PHE A 74 -5.74 -8.61 3.54
C PHE A 74 -5.64 -7.40 2.61
N VAL A 75 -4.49 -7.13 2.00
CA VAL A 75 -4.39 -6.12 0.95
C VAL A 75 -5.22 -6.58 -0.27
N PRO A 76 -6.01 -5.69 -0.90
CA PRO A 76 -6.75 -6.04 -2.11
C PRO A 76 -5.82 -6.65 -3.17
N ALA A 77 -6.25 -7.74 -3.80
CA ALA A 77 -5.41 -8.52 -4.70
C ALA A 77 -4.80 -7.67 -5.84
N GLN A 78 -5.55 -6.71 -6.38
CA GLN A 78 -5.06 -5.77 -7.39
C GLN A 78 -3.85 -4.98 -6.88
N HIS A 79 -3.96 -4.34 -5.71
CA HIS A 79 -2.87 -3.58 -5.11
C HIS A 79 -1.67 -4.48 -4.80
N ALA A 80 -1.90 -5.69 -4.31
CA ALA A 80 -0.82 -6.64 -4.04
C ALA A 80 -0.06 -7.00 -5.33
N LEU A 81 -0.76 -7.29 -6.42
CA LEU A 81 -0.16 -7.58 -7.74
C LEU A 81 0.62 -6.40 -8.29
N ASP A 82 0.07 -5.18 -8.21
CA ASP A 82 0.77 -3.95 -8.62
C ASP A 82 2.06 -3.75 -7.82
N ILE A 83 2.00 -3.92 -6.50
CA ILE A 83 3.16 -3.80 -5.61
C ILE A 83 4.25 -4.80 -6.00
N TYR A 84 3.91 -6.09 -6.12
CA TYR A 84 4.89 -7.12 -6.49
C TYR A 84 5.46 -6.89 -7.89
N SER A 85 4.65 -6.48 -8.85
CA SER A 85 5.10 -6.23 -10.22
C SER A 85 6.11 -5.08 -10.25
N ARG A 86 5.78 -3.94 -9.64
CA ARG A 86 6.66 -2.77 -9.57
C ARG A 86 7.93 -3.05 -8.76
N ALA A 87 7.82 -3.74 -7.63
CA ALA A 87 8.97 -4.04 -6.77
C ALA A 87 10.05 -4.86 -7.49
N ARG A 88 9.66 -5.70 -8.47
CA ARG A 88 10.60 -6.46 -9.31
C ARG A 88 11.35 -5.61 -10.32
N GLU A 89 10.79 -4.47 -10.71
CA GLU A 89 11.36 -3.56 -11.70
C GLU A 89 12.17 -2.42 -11.05
N LEU A 90 11.92 -2.13 -9.78
CA LEU A 90 12.56 -1.06 -9.04
C LEU A 90 13.94 -1.51 -8.52
N PRO A 91 15.03 -0.78 -8.83
CA PRO A 91 16.29 -0.99 -8.13
C PRO A 91 16.12 -0.57 -6.66
N PRO A 92 16.59 -1.38 -5.69
CA PRO A 92 16.53 -1.00 -4.28
C PRO A 92 17.34 0.28 -4.06
N PHE A 93 16.73 1.27 -3.39
CA PHE A 93 17.38 2.53 -3.01
C PHE A 93 18.06 3.28 -4.17
N ALA A 94 17.36 3.45 -5.30
CA ALA A 94 17.87 4.15 -6.48
C ALA A 94 18.47 5.55 -6.19
N TRP A 95 18.00 6.21 -5.13
CA TRP A 95 18.45 7.54 -4.68
C TRP A 95 19.72 7.51 -3.81
N GLU A 96 20.26 6.34 -3.48
CA GLU A 96 21.57 6.17 -2.81
C GLU A 96 22.70 5.85 -3.79
N ILE A 97 22.37 5.47 -5.03
CA ILE A 97 23.35 5.21 -6.09
C ILE A 97 23.73 6.55 -6.74
N GLY A 98 24.95 7.03 -6.49
CA GLY A 98 25.50 8.25 -7.08
C GLY A 98 26.03 9.31 -6.11
N ARG A 99 26.31 8.94 -4.85
CA ARG A 99 27.09 9.77 -3.93
C ARG A 99 28.59 9.52 -4.08
#